data_AF-A0A0B1SR88-F1
#
_entry.id   AF-A0A0B1SR88-F1
#
_cell.length_a   1.000
_cell.length_b   1.000
_cell.length_c   1.000
_cell.angle_alpha   90.00
_cell.angle_beta   90.00
_cell.angle_gamma   90.00
#
_symmetry.space_group_name_H-M   'P 1'
#
loop_
_entity.id
_entity.type
_entity.pdbx_description
1 polymer ?
#
loop_
_entity_poly.entity_id
_entity_poly.type
_entity_poly.pdbx_seq_one_letter_code
_entity_poly.pdbx_strand_id
1 'polypeptide(L)'
;MFTKWLSVSNFPLDMQECALEIESYGYSTRDIIYHWHGPNAVTIDENVHLAHFSIGDHYHIERVISLSTGNYSRLSAYFTFKRNLGFYLIQIYFPSSLIVVISWVSFWLNREAVQARVAIGVTTVLTMTTLMTSTNASLPKVRFHILHI
;
A
#
# COMPACT_ATOMS: atom_id res chain seq x y z
N MET A 1 -12.58 -1.66 12.43
CA MET A 1 -11.78 -2.47 11.48
C MET A 1 -11.96 -1.84 10.11
N PHE A 2 -10.88 -1.47 9.41
CA PHE A 2 -10.99 -0.80 8.10
C PHE A 2 -11.41 -1.83 7.04
N THR A 3 -12.49 -1.56 6.30
CA THR A 3 -13.11 -2.49 5.34
C THR A 3 -12.89 -2.00 3.91
N LYS A 4 -11.74 -2.33 3.31
CA LYS A 4 -11.53 -2.21 1.85
C LYS A 4 -10.70 -3.38 1.35
N TRP A 5 -11.11 -3.93 0.21
CA TRP A 5 -10.34 -4.91 -0.56
C TRP A 5 -9.18 -4.21 -1.28
N LEU A 6 -7.98 -4.75 -1.14
CA LEU A 6 -6.75 -4.23 -1.75
C LEU A 6 -6.81 -4.38 -3.29
N SER A 7 -6.89 -3.28 -4.04
CA SER A 7 -6.78 -3.30 -5.51
C SER A 7 -5.32 -3.09 -5.92
N VAL A 8 -4.68 -4.13 -6.46
CA VAL A 8 -3.23 -4.16 -6.73
C VAL A 8 -2.92 -3.98 -8.23
N SER A 9 -3.88 -3.49 -9.03
CA SER A 9 -3.70 -3.38 -10.48
C SER A 9 -2.57 -2.40 -10.88
N ASN A 10 -2.31 -1.37 -10.07
CA ASN A 10 -1.30 -0.34 -10.35
C ASN A 10 -0.18 -0.33 -9.29
N PHE A 11 0.18 -1.50 -8.78
CA PHE A 11 1.37 -1.62 -7.94
C PHE A 11 2.61 -1.18 -8.75
N PRO A 12 3.49 -0.32 -8.21
CA PRO A 12 3.58 0.15 -6.83
C PRO A 12 2.99 1.56 -6.56
N LEU A 13 2.44 2.24 -7.58
CA LEU A 13 1.87 3.59 -7.51
C LEU A 13 0.39 3.58 -7.08
N ASP A 14 0.03 2.69 -6.16
CA ASP A 14 -1.36 2.51 -5.74
C ASP A 14 -1.81 3.59 -4.75
N MET A 15 -3.02 4.11 -4.99
CA MET A 15 -3.76 4.94 -4.06
C MET A 15 -4.90 4.08 -3.53
N GLN A 16 -4.92 3.88 -2.21
CA GLN A 16 -5.90 3.03 -1.55
C GLN A 16 -6.80 3.88 -0.69
N GLU A 17 -8.09 3.80 -0.92
CA GLU A 17 -9.06 4.41 -0.03
C GLU A 17 -9.54 3.36 0.97
N CYS A 18 -9.47 3.67 2.26
CA CYS A 18 -9.89 2.78 3.34
C CYS A 18 -11.07 3.40 4.09
N ALA A 19 -12.13 2.63 4.29
CA ALA A 19 -13.29 3.07 5.06
C ALA A 19 -13.20 2.58 6.51
N LEU A 20 -13.39 3.49 7.47
CA LEU A 20 -13.69 3.19 8.87
C LEU A 20 -15.19 3.27 9.06
N GLU A 21 -15.81 2.13 9.33
CA GLU A 21 -17.25 2.05 9.60
C GLU A 21 -17.48 1.89 11.10
N ILE A 22 -18.35 2.74 11.66
CA ILE A 22 -18.79 2.71 13.05
C ILE A 22 -20.31 2.49 13.06
N GLU A 23 -20.76 1.48 13.78
CA GLU A 23 -22.16 1.08 13.87
C GLU A 23 -22.44 0.42 15.23
N SER A 24 -23.66 0.55 15.72
CA SER A 24 -24.17 -0.17 16.90
C SER A 24 -24.48 -1.63 16.57
N TYR A 25 -23.94 -2.57 17.35
CA TYR A 25 -24.21 -4.00 17.13
C TYR A 25 -25.67 -4.40 17.44
N GLY A 26 -26.28 -3.80 18.48
CA GLY A 26 -27.59 -4.24 19.01
C GLY A 26 -28.69 -3.19 19.01
N TYR A 27 -28.37 -1.92 18.75
CA TYR A 27 -29.33 -0.82 18.82
C TYR A 27 -29.71 -0.35 17.43
N SER A 28 -31.01 -0.32 17.16
CA SER A 28 -31.56 0.12 15.88
C SER A 28 -31.62 1.66 15.81
N THR A 29 -31.92 2.22 14.64
CA THR A 29 -32.16 3.66 14.47
C THR A 29 -33.32 4.20 15.31
N ARG A 30 -34.15 3.33 15.90
CA ARG A 30 -35.22 3.75 16.82
C ARG A 30 -34.69 4.12 18.20
N ASP A 31 -33.56 3.53 18.59
CA ASP A 31 -32.96 3.69 19.91
C ASP A 31 -31.81 4.70 19.86
N ILE A 32 -30.95 4.59 18.85
CA ILE A 32 -29.73 5.39 18.72
C ILE A 32 -29.52 5.82 17.26
N ILE A 33 -29.23 7.11 17.06
CA ILE A 33 -28.83 7.68 15.78
C ILE A 33 -27.48 8.38 15.99
N TYR A 34 -26.48 8.00 15.18
CA TYR A 34 -25.15 8.59 15.22
C TYR A 34 -25.06 9.77 14.26
N HIS A 35 -24.37 10.81 14.71
CA HIS A 35 -24.04 12.00 13.90
C HIS A 35 -22.58 12.39 14.10
N TRP A 36 -21.96 12.90 13.05
CA TRP A 36 -20.63 13.50 13.12
C TRP A 36 -20.71 14.85 13.81
N HIS A 37 -19.69 15.15 14.62
CA HIS A 37 -19.59 16.43 15.32
C HIS A 37 -19.10 17.55 14.38
N GLY A 38 -19.97 17.99 13.47
CA GLY A 38 -19.71 19.08 12.54
C GLY A 38 -18.73 18.72 11.41
N PRO A 39 -18.29 19.73 10.63
CA PRO A 39 -17.48 19.52 9.43
C PRO A 39 -16.05 19.03 9.70
N ASN A 40 -15.55 19.18 10.93
CA ASN A 40 -14.19 18.77 11.33
C ASN A 40 -14.23 17.57 12.31
N ALA A 41 -15.27 16.73 12.24
CA ALA A 41 -15.44 15.61 13.16
C ALA A 41 -14.32 14.56 13.06
N VAL A 42 -13.66 14.49 11.90
CA VAL A 42 -12.48 13.66 11.66
C VAL A 42 -11.32 14.61 11.44
N THR A 43 -10.32 14.54 12.31
CA THR A 43 -9.05 15.25 12.16
C THR A 43 -7.92 14.25 12.22
N ILE A 44 -6.88 14.52 11.45
CA ILE A 44 -5.67 13.72 11.39
C ILE A 44 -4.56 14.62 11.88
N ASP A 45 -3.82 14.15 12.88
CA ASP A 45 -2.68 14.88 13.41
C ASP A 45 -1.57 14.94 12.34
N GLU A 46 -1.03 16.13 12.11
CA GLU A 46 0.01 16.39 11.11
C GLU A 46 1.31 15.60 11.38
N ASN A 47 1.54 15.17 12.63
CA ASN A 47 2.70 14.39 13.04
C ASN A 47 2.54 12.88 12.75
N VAL A 48 1.39 12.44 12.23
CA VAL A 48 1.17 11.03 11.88
C VAL A 48 1.86 10.73 10.56
N HIS A 49 3.13 10.36 10.66
CA HIS A 49 3.91 9.84 9.55
C HIS A 49 3.93 8.32 9.61
N LEU A 50 3.27 7.64 8.67
CA LEU A 50 3.46 6.21 8.49
C LEU A 50 4.71 5.95 7.65
N ALA A 51 5.53 4.99 8.07
CA ALA A 51 6.80 4.68 7.40
C ALA A 51 6.66 4.33 5.90
N HIS A 52 5.54 3.73 5.51
CA HIS A 52 5.31 3.22 4.14
C HIS A 52 4.18 3.93 3.38
N PHE A 53 3.40 4.79 4.04
CA PHE A 53 2.22 5.43 3.46
C PHE A 53 2.14 6.90 3.86
N SER A 54 1.87 7.76 2.90
CA SER A 54 1.40 9.12 3.14
C SER A 54 -0.13 9.11 3.19
N ILE A 55 -0.70 9.71 4.23
CA ILE A 55 -2.15 9.98 4.29
C ILE A 55 -2.44 11.17 3.37
N GLY A 56 -3.40 10.99 2.48
CA GLY A 56 -3.95 12.02 1.61
C GLY A 56 -5.28 12.53 2.15
N ASP A 57 -6.22 12.80 1.25
CA ASP A 57 -7.52 13.38 1.60
C ASP A 57 -8.39 12.39 2.40
N HIS A 58 -9.23 12.96 3.27
CA HIS A 58 -10.20 12.25 4.07
C HIS A 58 -11.57 12.94 4.01
N TYR A 59 -12.63 12.15 4.09
CA TYR A 59 -14.01 12.66 4.13
C TYR A 59 -14.88 11.72 4.97
N HIS A 60 -16.00 12.22 5.48
CA HIS A 60 -16.89 11.46 6.33
C HIS A 60 -18.34 11.60 5.87
N ILE A 61 -19.13 10.56 6.11
CA ILE A 61 -20.54 10.50 5.74
C ILE A 61 -21.34 9.75 6.78
N GLU A 62 -22.64 10.03 6.81
CA GLU A 62 -23.63 9.35 7.63
C GLU A 62 -24.51 8.51 6.70
N ARG A 63 -24.75 7.25 7.06
CA ARG A 63 -25.58 6.33 6.29
C ARG A 63 -26.50 5.54 7.21
N VAL A 64 -27.66 5.16 6.69
CA VAL A 64 -28.52 4.17 7.35
C VAL A 64 -28.49 2.92 6.50
N ILE A 65 -28.27 1.78 7.14
CA ILE A 65 -28.25 0.48 6.49
C ILE A 65 -29.46 -0.33 6.95
N SER A 66 -30.06 -1.07 6.02
CA SER A 66 -31.18 -1.96 6.31
C SER A 66 -30.68 -3.40 6.33
N LEU A 67 -30.70 -4.01 7.51
CA LEU A 67 -30.39 -5.42 7.73
C LEU A 67 -31.69 -6.20 7.94
N SER A 68 -31.59 -7.53 7.89
CA SER A 68 -32.71 -8.43 8.20
C SER A 68 -33.30 -8.21 9.60
N THR A 69 -32.51 -7.73 10.54
CA THR A 69 -32.90 -7.45 11.93
C THR A 69 -33.47 -6.04 12.14
N GLY A 70 -33.30 -5.13 11.19
CA GLY A 70 -33.78 -3.75 11.30
C GLY A 70 -32.89 -2.73 10.60
N ASN A 71 -33.20 -1.45 10.80
CA ASN A 71 -32.40 -0.34 10.30
C ASN A 71 -31.38 0.08 11.37
N TYR A 72 -30.13 0.28 10.94
CA TYR A 72 -29.01 0.68 11.79
C TYR A 72 -28.35 1.95 11.24
N SER A 73 -27.99 2.86 12.14
CA SER A 73 -27.24 4.06 11.81
C SER A 73 -25.75 3.70 11.74
N ARG A 74 -25.09 4.05 10.63
CA ARG A 74 -23.67 3.79 10.38
C ARG A 74 -22.96 5.08 10.01
N LEU A 75 -21.87 5.37 10.71
CA LEU A 75 -20.93 6.41 10.34
C LEU A 75 -19.80 5.80 9.51
N SER A 76 -19.45 6.43 8.40
CA SER A 76 -18.33 5.99 7.56
C SER A 76 -17.36 7.14 7.36
N ALA A 77 -16.10 6.94 7.75
CA ALA A 77 -15.00 7.85 7.46
C ALA A 77 -14.06 7.21 6.43
N TYR A 78 -13.77 7.91 5.35
CA TYR A 78 -12.91 7.46 4.27
C TYR A 78 -11.57 8.17 4.37
N PHE A 79 -10.50 7.39 4.29
CA PHE A 79 -9.13 7.87 4.35
C PHE A 79 -8.40 7.39 3.11
N THR A 80 -7.72 8.31 2.43
CA THR A 80 -6.88 7.92 1.30
C THR A 80 -5.44 7.73 1.73
N PHE A 81 -4.90 6.56 1.45
CA PHE A 81 -3.51 6.20 1.68
C PHE A 81 -2.79 6.12 0.35
N LYS A 82 -1.74 6.93 0.20
CA LYS A 82 -0.83 6.89 -0.93
C LYS A 82 0.46 6.21 -0.50
N ARG A 83 0.90 5.19 -1.23
CA ARG A 83 2.15 4.49 -0.90
C ARG A 83 3.36 5.38 -1.15
N ASN A 84 4.27 5.45 -0.18
CA ASN A 84 5.53 6.15 -0.35
C ASN A 84 6.58 5.21 -0.96
N LEU A 85 6.96 5.48 -2.21
CA LEU A 85 7.83 4.62 -3.00
C LEU A 85 9.30 5.03 -3.02
N GLY A 86 9.69 6.07 -2.27
CA GLY A 86 11.06 6.58 -2.30
C GLY A 86 12.12 5.49 -2.08
N PHE A 87 11.86 4.59 -1.12
CA PHE A 87 12.74 3.45 -0.83
C PHE A 87 12.73 2.39 -1.95
N TYR A 88 11.56 2.04 -2.50
CA TYR A 88 11.43 1.09 -3.60
C TYR A 88 12.14 1.60 -4.86
N LEU A 89 12.04 2.88 -5.19
CA LEU A 89 12.72 3.47 -6.34
C LEU A 89 14.23 3.42 -6.17
N ILE A 90 14.76 3.77 -5.01
CA ILE A 90 16.21 3.77 -4.79
C ILE A 90 16.75 2.33 -4.76
N GLN A 91 16.10 1.40 -4.06
CA GLN A 91 16.63 0.05 -3.94
C GLN A 91 16.36 -0.87 -5.12
N ILE A 92 15.42 -0.56 -6.00
CA ILE A 92 15.10 -1.41 -7.15
C ILE A 92 15.62 -0.83 -8.44
N TYR A 93 15.42 0.47 -8.63
CA TYR A 93 15.75 1.15 -9.87
C TYR A 93 17.24 1.43 -9.99
N PHE A 94 17.90 1.76 -8.87
CA PHE A 94 19.34 2.00 -8.84
C PHE A 94 20.17 0.74 -9.20
N PRO A 95 19.99 -0.43 -8.55
CA PRO A 95 20.71 -1.64 -8.94
C PRO A 95 20.35 -2.12 -10.36
N SER A 96 19.09 -1.99 -10.81
CA SER A 96 18.70 -2.24 -12.20
C SER A 96 19.55 -1.42 -13.18
N SER A 97 19.67 -0.11 -12.93
CA SER A 97 20.48 0.78 -13.78
C SER A 97 21.97 0.42 -13.76
N LEU A 98 22.51 0.02 -12.60
CA LEU A 98 23.89 -0.44 -12.44
C LEU A 98 24.15 -1.71 -13.27
N ILE A 99 23.23 -2.66 -13.30
CA ILE A 99 23.36 -3.89 -14.11
C ILE A 99 23.39 -3.57 -15.60
N VAL A 100 22.53 -2.65 -16.07
CA VAL A 100 22.52 -2.21 -17.48
C VAL A 100 23.85 -1.55 -17.85
N VAL A 101 24.38 -0.67 -16.99
CA VAL A 101 25.67 -0.02 -17.20
C VAL A 101 26.82 -1.03 -17.19
N ILE A 102 26.81 -2.00 -16.26
CA ILE A 102 27.81 -3.08 -16.21
C ILE A 102 27.77 -3.93 -17.48
N SER A 103 26.58 -4.26 -17.98
CA SER A 103 26.41 -5.01 -19.23
C SER A 103 27.02 -4.27 -20.43
N TRP A 104 26.86 -2.95 -20.51
CA TRP A 104 27.46 -2.12 -21.56
C TRP A 104 28.97 -1.99 -21.42
N VAL A 105 29.48 -1.86 -20.19
CA VAL A 105 30.92 -1.75 -19.92
C VAL A 105 31.65 -3.08 -20.15
N SER A 106 31.01 -4.22 -19.93
CA SER A 106 31.56 -5.55 -20.26
C SER A 106 31.85 -5.74 -21.75
N PHE A 107 31.19 -4.99 -22.63
CA PHE A 107 31.47 -5.00 -24.07
C PHE A 107 32.76 -4.25 -24.43
N TRP A 108 33.24 -3.36 -23.56
CA TRP A 108 34.41 -2.50 -23.78
C TRP A 108 35.69 -2.95 -23.05
N LEU A 109 35.60 -3.89 -22.10
CA LEU A 109 36.71 -4.20 -21.21
C LEU A 109 37.38 -5.55 -21.53
N ASN A 110 38.68 -5.51 -21.85
CA ASN A 110 39.54 -6.69 -22.01
C ASN A 110 39.86 -7.37 -20.64
N ARG A 111 40.30 -8.64 -20.71
CA ARG A 111 39.99 -9.77 -19.81
C ARG A 111 40.93 -10.00 -18.61
N GLU A 112 41.24 -9.00 -17.76
CA GLU A 112 42.21 -9.24 -16.66
C GLU A 112 41.71 -9.06 -15.21
N ALA A 113 40.61 -8.34 -14.96
CA ALA A 113 40.06 -8.23 -13.59
C ALA A 113 38.53 -8.20 -13.54
N VAL A 114 37.89 -9.01 -14.39
CA VAL A 114 36.42 -9.06 -14.55
C VAL A 114 35.74 -9.77 -13.37
N GLN A 115 36.40 -10.75 -12.73
CA GLN A 115 35.78 -11.62 -11.72
C GLN A 115 35.34 -10.87 -10.43
N ALA A 116 36.17 -9.98 -9.89
CA ALA A 116 35.83 -9.24 -8.67
C ALA A 116 34.64 -8.27 -8.88
N ARG A 117 34.56 -7.64 -10.07
CA ARG A 117 33.47 -6.73 -10.42
C ARG A 117 32.15 -7.47 -10.58
N VAL A 118 32.20 -8.64 -11.23
CA VAL A 118 31.02 -9.51 -11.39
C VAL A 118 30.56 -10.05 -10.02
N ALA A 119 31.47 -10.46 -9.14
CA ALA A 119 31.12 -10.95 -7.82
C ALA A 119 30.37 -9.92 -6.98
N ILE A 120 30.83 -8.66 -6.94
CA ILE A 120 30.18 -7.57 -6.21
C ILE A 120 28.81 -7.23 -6.83
N GLY A 121 28.70 -7.26 -8.16
CA GLY A 121 27.43 -7.11 -8.87
C GLY A 121 26.43 -8.23 -8.54
N VAL A 122 26.88 -9.48 -8.46
CA VAL A 122 26.02 -10.63 -8.11
C VAL A 122 25.58 -10.54 -6.65
N THR A 123 26.46 -10.19 -5.72
CA THR A 123 26.10 -10.03 -4.31
C THR A 123 25.08 -8.91 -4.11
N THR A 124 25.24 -7.77 -4.79
CA THR A 124 24.26 -6.66 -4.72
C THR A 124 22.90 -7.04 -5.28
N VAL A 125 22.85 -7.77 -6.40
CA VAL A 125 21.61 -8.33 -6.95
C VAL A 125 20.96 -9.33 -6.00
N LEU A 126 21.76 -10.19 -5.38
CA LEU A 126 21.25 -11.17 -4.41
C LEU A 126 20.65 -10.46 -3.19
N THR A 127 21.35 -9.48 -2.61
CA THR A 127 20.85 -8.68 -1.48
C THR A 127 19.56 -7.93 -1.84
N MET A 128 19.51 -7.32 -3.02
CA MET A 128 18.29 -6.67 -3.53
C MET A 128 17.14 -7.68 -3.69
N THR A 129 17.40 -8.85 -4.24
CA THR A 129 16.41 -9.91 -4.43
C THR A 129 15.87 -10.37 -3.07
N THR A 130 16.75 -10.62 -2.10
CA THR A 130 16.36 -10.98 -0.73
C THR A 130 15.46 -9.91 -0.11
N LEU A 131 15.80 -8.65 -0.30
CA LEU A 131 15.02 -7.55 0.26
C LEU A 131 13.66 -7.37 -0.45
N MET A 132 13.62 -7.53 -1.77
CA MET A 132 12.38 -7.60 -2.55
C MET A 132 11.50 -8.76 -2.07
N THR A 133 12.05 -9.95 -1.87
CA THR A 133 11.30 -11.11 -1.34
C THR A 133 10.76 -10.84 0.06
N SER A 134 11.56 -10.20 0.93
CA SER A 134 11.12 -9.80 2.27
C SER A 134 9.98 -8.79 2.23
N THR A 135 10.06 -7.77 1.36
CA THR A 135 8.96 -6.84 1.16
C THR A 135 7.72 -7.51 0.58
N ASN A 136 7.86 -8.38 -0.43
CA ASN A 136 6.73 -9.13 -1.00
C ASN A 136 6.10 -10.11 0.01
N ALA A 137 6.87 -10.62 0.98
CA ALA A 137 6.32 -11.42 2.08
C ALA A 137 5.51 -10.58 3.08
N SER A 138 5.82 -9.28 3.16
CA SER A 138 5.12 -8.31 4.00
C SER A 138 3.87 -7.73 3.34
N LEU A 139 3.76 -7.82 2.01
CA LEU A 139 2.51 -7.60 1.29
C LEU A 139 1.64 -8.87 1.35
N PRO A 140 0.32 -8.74 1.59
CA PRO A 140 -0.57 -9.89 1.51
C PRO A 140 -0.46 -10.51 0.11
N LYS A 141 -0.27 -11.84 0.04
CA LYS A 141 -0.17 -12.58 -1.23
C LYS A 141 -1.45 -12.39 -2.03
N VAL A 142 -1.43 -11.48 -2.99
CA VAL A 142 -2.51 -11.30 -3.96
C VAL A 142 -2.44 -12.49 -4.91
N ARG A 143 -3.32 -13.47 -4.72
CA ARG A 143 -3.54 -14.50 -5.74
C ARG A 143 -4.37 -13.87 -6.84
N PHE A 144 -3.74 -13.49 -7.95
CA PHE A 144 -4.44 -13.35 -9.22
C PHE A 144 -4.88 -14.76 -9.61
N HIS A 145 -6.06 -15.17 -9.17
CA HIS A 145 -6.73 -16.28 -9.82
C HIS A 145 -7.10 -15.76 -11.21
N ILE A 146 -6.28 -16.11 -12.21
CA ILE A 146 -6.71 -16.13 -13.60
C ILE A 146 -7.90 -17.08 -13.62
N LEU A 147 -9.10 -16.50 -13.53
CA LEU A 147 -10.33 -17.17 -13.86
C LEU A 147 -10.22 -17.44 -15.37
N HIS A 148 -9.96 -18.70 -15.65
CA HIS A 148 -10.09 -19.33 -16.95
C HIS A 148 -11.41 -18.89 -17.60
N ILE A 149 -11.32 -18.21 -18.74
CA ILE A 149 -12.36 -18.19 -19.78
C ILE A 149 -11.70 -18.80 -21.01
#